data_AF-A3J835-F1
#
_entry.id   AF-A3J835-F1
#
_cell.length_a   1.000
_cell.length_b   1.000
_cell.length_c   1.000
_cell.angle_alpha   90.00
_cell.angle_beta   90.00
_cell.angle_gamma   90.00
#
_symmetry.space_group_name_H-M   'P 1'
#
loop_
_entity.id
_entity.type
_entity.pdbx_description
1 polymer ?
#
loop_
_entity_poly.entity_id
_entity_poly.type
_entity_poly.pdbx_seq_one_letter_code
_entity_poly.pdbx_strand_id
1 'polypeptide(L)'
;MEKILRRIFQPILRIFESGDGEYRYEKSHRKILIAMGVLFLALSTVSAVLAIISSQMGGLIPFLVFFMIGLVCEVVGLLGSNRAVAKIWGSK
;
A
#
# COMPACT_ATOMS: atom_id res chain seq x y z
N MET A 1 12.79 -2.21 15.52
CA MET A 1 12.15 -1.21 14.63
C MET A 1 10.78 -1.64 14.13
N GLU A 2 10.58 -2.90 13.73
CA GLU A 2 9.30 -3.39 13.17
C GLU A 2 8.07 -3.08 14.05
N LYS A 3 8.19 -3.25 15.38
CA LYS A 3 7.13 -2.92 16.35
C LYS A 3 6.73 -1.44 16.36
N ILE A 4 7.64 -0.52 16.03
CA ILE A 4 7.38 0.92 16.01
C ILE A 4 6.63 1.28 14.74
N LEU A 5 7.07 0.80 13.58
CA LEU A 5 6.37 1.03 12.32
C LEU A 5 4.96 0.38 12.32
N ARG A 6 4.81 -0.82 12.91
CA ARG A 6 3.50 -1.44 13.11
C ARG A 6 2.58 -0.60 14.00
N ARG A 7 3.14 0.14 14.97
CA ARG A 7 2.38 1.02 15.86
C ARG A 7 1.93 2.30 15.15
N ILE A 8 2.79 2.88 14.30
CA ILE A 8 2.45 4.06 13.48
C ILE A 8 1.36 3.71 12.47
N PHE A 9 1.49 2.57 11.79
CA PHE A 9 0.53 2.10 10.80
C PHE A 9 -0.60 1.24 11.37
N GLN A 10 -0.71 1.19 12.70
CA GLN A 10 -1.75 0.42 13.39
C GLN A 10 -3.18 0.73 12.94
N PRO A 11 -3.61 1.98 12.69
CA PRO A 11 -4.99 2.23 12.25
C PRO A 11 -5.30 1.61 10.88
N ILE A 12 -4.32 1.65 9.96
CA ILE A 12 -4.44 1.04 8.63
C ILE A 12 -4.43 -0.48 8.78
N LEU A 13 -3.43 -1.03 9.48
CA LEU A 13 -3.31 -2.46 9.74
C LEU A 13 -4.56 -3.02 10.41
N ARG A 14 -5.09 -2.36 11.42
CA ARG A 14 -6.28 -2.81 12.15
C ARG A 14 -7.52 -2.87 11.25
N ILE A 15 -7.69 -1.94 10.30
CA ILE A 15 -8.79 -2.00 9.32
C ILE A 15 -8.68 -3.27 8.47
N PHE A 16 -7.47 -3.62 8.03
CA PHE A 16 -7.25 -4.79 7.17
C PHE A 16 -7.16 -6.11 7.95
N GLU A 17 -6.75 -6.09 9.22
CA GLU A 17 -6.60 -7.27 10.08
C GLU A 17 -7.88 -7.60 10.86
N SER A 18 -8.79 -6.66 11.04
CA SER A 18 -10.05 -6.90 11.76
C SER A 18 -11.02 -7.73 10.92
N GLY A 19 -11.53 -8.81 11.52
CA GLY A 19 -12.54 -9.73 11.01
C GLY A 19 -12.46 -11.05 11.79
N ASP A 20 -13.45 -11.95 11.66
CA ASP A 20 -13.40 -13.31 12.26
C ASP A 20 -13.79 -14.41 11.25
N GLY A 21 -13.68 -14.11 9.94
CA GLY A 21 -13.87 -15.10 8.87
C GLY A 21 -12.62 -15.92 8.54
N GLU A 22 -12.84 -17.14 8.02
CA GLU A 22 -11.80 -17.93 7.35
C GLU A 22 -11.27 -17.18 6.14
N TYR A 23 -9.94 -17.02 6.01
CA TYR A 23 -9.32 -16.35 4.88
C TYR A 23 -8.44 -17.31 4.09
N ARG A 24 -8.50 -17.23 2.76
CA ARG A 24 -7.61 -17.98 1.89
C ARG A 24 -6.40 -17.12 1.54
N TYR A 25 -5.24 -17.48 2.09
CA TYR A 25 -3.98 -16.79 1.86
C TYR A 25 -3.05 -17.58 0.95
N GLU A 26 -2.52 -16.90 -0.06
CA GLU A 26 -1.39 -17.38 -0.86
C GLU A 26 -0.16 -16.48 -0.65
N LYS A 27 1.02 -17.08 -0.60
CA LYS A 27 2.30 -16.33 -0.49
C LYS A 27 2.57 -15.46 -1.73
N SER A 28 2.01 -15.81 -2.89
CA SER A 28 2.10 -15.03 -4.14
C SER A 28 1.44 -13.66 -3.99
N HIS A 29 0.29 -13.60 -3.32
CA HIS A 29 -0.47 -12.37 -3.08
C HIS A 29 0.34 -11.29 -2.36
N ARG A 30 1.19 -11.69 -1.41
CA ARG A 30 2.07 -10.76 -0.71
C ARG A 30 3.15 -10.18 -1.63
N LYS A 31 3.77 -11.02 -2.47
CA LYS A 31 4.79 -10.56 -3.43
C LYS A 31 4.20 -9.60 -4.46
N ILE A 32 3.02 -9.93 -4.99
CA ILE A 32 2.34 -9.08 -5.98
C ILE A 32 1.93 -7.76 -5.34
N LEU A 33 1.43 -7.78 -4.10
CA LEU A 33 1.07 -6.56 -3.38
C LEU A 33 2.26 -5.62 -3.18
N ILE A 34 3.42 -6.15 -2.80
CA ILE A 34 4.66 -5.37 -2.68
C ILE A 34 5.09 -4.84 -4.06
N ALA A 35 5.10 -5.71 -5.09
CA ALA A 35 5.45 -5.27 -6.45
C ALA A 35 4.55 -4.15 -6.96
N MET A 36 3.24 -4.22 -6.70
CA MET A 36 2.28 -3.16 -7.00
C MET A 36 2.56 -1.89 -6.19
N GLY A 37 2.91 -2.03 -4.91
CA GLY A 37 3.34 -0.92 -4.06
C GLY A 37 4.52 -0.16 -4.66
N VAL A 38 5.59 -0.87 -5.02
CA VAL A 38 6.77 -0.30 -5.70
C VAL A 38 6.37 0.38 -7.01
N LEU A 39 5.53 -0.25 -7.83
CA LEU A 39 5.07 0.33 -9.11
C LEU A 39 4.32 1.64 -8.90
N PHE A 40 3.42 1.70 -7.91
CA PHE A 40 2.69 2.92 -7.59
C PHE A 40 3.59 4.01 -7.01
N LEU A 41 4.60 3.66 -6.21
CA LEU A 41 5.60 4.62 -5.72
C LEU A 41 6.48 5.15 -6.86
N ALA A 42 6.83 4.31 -7.83
CA ALA A 42 7.55 4.73 -9.02
C ALA A 42 6.70 5.70 -9.86
N LEU A 43 5.43 5.38 -10.12
CA LEU A 43 4.48 6.25 -10.81
C LEU A 43 4.28 7.58 -10.08
N SER A 44 4.18 7.53 -8.75
CA SER A 44 4.09 8.72 -7.90
C SER A 44 5.32 9.61 -8.09
N THR A 45 6.52 9.04 -8.00
CA THR A 45 7.78 9.76 -8.20
C THR A 45 7.84 10.42 -9.57
N VAL A 46 7.51 9.68 -10.63
CA VAL A 46 7.46 10.22 -12.00
C VAL A 46 6.43 11.36 -12.09
N SER A 47 5.26 11.19 -11.50
CA SER A 47 4.21 12.23 -11.48
C SER A 47 4.70 13.50 -10.78
N ALA A 48 5.40 13.38 -9.66
CA ALA A 48 5.99 14.52 -8.96
C ALA A 48 7.06 15.23 -9.80
N VAL A 49 7.97 14.46 -10.42
CA VAL A 49 9.02 15.01 -11.28
C VAL A 49 8.42 15.78 -12.46
N LEU A 50 7.43 15.20 -13.13
CA LEU A 50 6.72 15.86 -14.23
C LEU A 50 5.96 17.11 -13.76
N ALA A 51 5.30 17.07 -12.60
CA ALA A 51 4.60 18.22 -12.04
C ALA A 51 5.55 19.40 -11.78
N ILE A 52 6.76 19.13 -11.26
CA ILE A 52 7.79 20.13 -11.01
C ILE A 52 8.31 20.71 -12.32
N ILE A 53 8.67 19.85 -13.29
CA ILE A 53 9.22 20.30 -14.59
C ILE A 53 8.19 21.12 -15.37
N SER A 54 6.93 20.70 -15.36
CA SER A 54 5.84 21.41 -16.04
C SER A 54 5.32 22.63 -15.28
N SER A 55 5.85 22.93 -14.07
CA SER A 55 5.33 23.96 -13.17
C SER A 55 3.81 23.87 -12.95
N GLN A 56 3.25 22.67 -13.06
CA GLN A 56 1.81 22.45 -13.07
C GLN A 56 1.40 21.77 -11.77
N MET A 57 0.78 22.54 -10.88
CA MET A 57 0.27 22.02 -9.60
C MET A 57 -0.78 20.91 -9.80
N GLY A 58 -1.46 20.86 -10.94
CA GLY A 58 -2.39 19.77 -11.29
C GLY A 58 -1.73 18.39 -11.32
N GLY A 59 -0.43 18.29 -11.62
CA GLY A 59 0.33 17.04 -11.59
C GLY A 59 0.56 16.48 -10.18
N LEU A 60 0.27 17.25 -9.13
CA LEU A 60 0.33 16.77 -7.74
C LEU A 60 -0.82 15.83 -7.40
N ILE A 61 -1.95 15.90 -8.11
CA ILE A 61 -3.11 15.03 -7.84
C ILE A 61 -2.75 13.56 -8.12
N PRO A 62 -2.26 13.18 -9.32
CA PRO A 62 -1.79 11.81 -9.57
C PRO A 62 -0.68 11.37 -8.62
N PHE A 63 0.27 12.26 -8.31
CA PHE A 63 1.34 11.99 -7.34
C PHE A 63 0.77 11.53 -6.00
N LEU A 64 -0.16 12.31 -5.42
CA LEU A 64 -0.76 12.02 -4.11
C LEU A 64 -1.55 10.71 -4.14
N VAL A 65 -2.35 10.46 -5.17
CA VAL A 65 -3.16 9.25 -5.27
C VAL A 65 -2.27 8.01 -5.37
N PHE A 66 -1.30 8.00 -6.28
CA PHE A 66 -0.38 6.88 -6.41
C PHE A 66 0.50 6.71 -5.19
N PHE A 67 0.90 7.81 -4.53
CA PHE A 67 1.66 7.74 -3.28
C PHE A 67 0.86 7.06 -2.18
N MET A 68 -0.38 7.49 -1.96
CA MET A 68 -1.25 6.94 -0.91
C MET A 68 -1.53 5.45 -1.15
N ILE A 69 -1.85 5.06 -2.39
CA ILE A 69 -2.11 3.66 -2.74
C ILE A 69 -0.83 2.82 -2.58
N GLY A 70 0.30 3.29 -3.13
CA GLY A 70 1.58 2.59 -3.03
C GLY A 70 2.03 2.41 -1.59
N LEU A 71 1.85 3.44 -0.76
CA LEU A 71 2.16 3.41 0.67
C LEU A 71 1.28 2.40 1.41
N VAL A 72 -0.03 2.34 1.13
CA VAL A 72 -0.91 1.33 1.72
C VAL A 72 -0.49 -0.09 1.30
N CYS A 73 -0.17 -0.30 0.01
CA CYS A 73 0.31 -1.58 -0.51
C CYS A 73 1.61 -2.04 0.17
N GLU A 74 2.60 -1.15 0.31
CA GLU A 74 3.86 -1.44 0.99
C GLU A 74 3.67 -1.69 2.49
N VAL A 75 2.87 -0.86 3.17
CA VAL A 75 2.58 -1.02 4.60
C VAL A 75 1.90 -2.37 4.85
N VAL A 76 0.89 -2.73 4.06
CA VAL A 76 0.20 -4.02 4.24
C VAL A 76 1.04 -5.19 3.75
N GLY A 77 1.80 -5.03 2.67
CA GLY A 77 2.68 -6.06 2.10
C GLY A 77 3.89 -6.37 2.99
N LEU A 78 4.54 -5.36 3.56
CA LEU A 78 5.73 -5.54 4.40
C LEU A 78 5.37 -5.81 5.86
N LEU A 79 4.42 -5.04 6.44
CA LEU A 79 4.12 -5.08 7.87
C LEU A 79 2.81 -5.80 8.22
N GLY A 80 1.90 -5.96 7.26
CA GLY A 80 0.61 -6.62 7.46
C GLY A 80 0.74 -8.12 7.70
N SER A 81 -0.18 -8.66 8.49
CA SER A 81 -0.37 -10.10 8.59
C SER A 81 -0.87 -10.70 7.27
N ASN A 82 -0.77 -12.03 7.14
CA ASN A 82 -1.31 -12.78 6.01
C ASN A 82 -2.80 -12.48 5.76
N ARG A 83 -3.54 -12.19 6.82
CA ARG A 83 -4.95 -11.78 6.75
C ARG A 83 -5.13 -10.42 6.09
N ALA A 84 -4.33 -9.43 6.45
CA ALA A 84 -4.41 -8.10 5.86
C ALA A 84 -4.18 -8.17 4.34
N VAL A 85 -3.19 -8.97 3.92
CA VAL A 85 -2.95 -9.25 2.50
C VAL A 85 -4.16 -9.94 1.88
N ALA A 86 -4.67 -11.02 2.47
CA ALA A 86 -5.82 -11.75 1.93
C ALA A 86 -7.09 -10.88 1.80
N LYS A 87 -7.32 -9.96 2.74
CA LYS A 87 -8.45 -9.03 2.73
C LYS A 87 -8.34 -7.99 1.61
N ILE A 88 -7.13 -7.51 1.28
CA ILE A 88 -6.91 -6.66 0.09
C ILE A 88 -7.27 -7.41 -1.18
N TRP A 89 -6.95 -8.70 -1.27
CA TRP A 89 -7.26 -9.54 -2.42
C TRP A 89 -8.72 -10.03 -2.45
N GLY A 90 -9.56 -9.57 -1.52
CA GLY A 90 -10.99 -9.91 -1.51
C GLY A 90 -11.28 -11.38 -1.17
N SER A 91 -10.31 -12.12 -0.61
CA SER A 91 -10.66 -13.36 0.05
C SER A 91 -11.55 -13.00 1.23
N LYS A 92 -12.79 -13.50 1.21
CA LYS A 92 -13.60 -13.62 2.42
C LYS A 92 -12.82 -14.38 3.47
#